data_AF-A0A402CWN5-F1
#
_entry.id   AF-A0A402CWN5-F1
#
_cell.length_a   1.000
_cell.length_b   1.000
_cell.length_c   1.000
_cell.angle_alpha   90.00
_cell.angle_beta   90.00
_cell.angle_gamma   90.00
#
_symmetry.space_group_name_H-M   'P 1'
#
loop_
_entity.id
_entity.type
_entity.pdbx_description
1 polymer ?
#
loop_
_entity_poly.entity_id
_entity_poly.type
_entity_poly.pdbx_seq_one_letter_code
_entity_poly.pdbx_strand_id
1 'polypeptide(L)' 'MSKYNDRPMDFADASLVALAERLSLTKIFTVDRNDFSTYRIGRKTPFTIIGP' A
#
# COMPACT_ATOMS: atom_id res chain seq x y z
N MET A 1 12.64 -7.80 2.77
CA MET A 1 11.38 -7.19 3.26
C MET A 1 11.39 -7.18 4.78
N SER A 2 11.46 -6.03 5.44
CA SER A 2 11.43 -5.95 6.93
C SER A 2 10.45 -4.89 7.45
N LYS A 3 9.81 -4.12 6.57
CA LYS A 3 9.12 -2.87 6.92
C LYS A 3 7.69 -3.08 7.45
N TYR A 4 7.17 -4.30 7.42
CA TYR A 4 5.82 -4.64 7.86
C TYR A 4 5.82 -6.00 8.59
N ASN A 5 6.88 -6.37 9.29
CA ASN A 5 6.96 -7.70 9.93
C ASN A 5 5.86 -7.96 10.97
N ASP A 6 5.27 -6.91 11.53
CA ASP A 6 4.21 -7.00 12.54
C ASP A 6 2.83 -7.35 11.91
N ARG A 7 2.71 -7.23 10.58
CA ARG A 7 1.58 -7.68 9.75
C ARG A 7 2.12 -8.21 8.42
N PRO A 8 2.20 -9.54 8.20
CA PRO A 8 2.80 -10.08 6.99
C PRO A 8 2.05 -9.58 5.75
N MET A 9 2.61 -8.54 5.13
CA MET A 9 2.17 -8.02 3.83
C MET A 9 2.25 -9.17 2.83
N ASP A 10 1.13 -9.49 2.20
CA ASP A 10 1.12 -10.54 1.19
C ASP A 10 1.78 -10.08 -0.12
N PHE A 11 1.99 -11.01 -1.04
CA PHE A 11 2.64 -10.72 -2.32
C PHE A 11 1.82 -9.75 -3.19
N ALA A 12 0.49 -9.78 -3.08
CA ALA A 12 -0.39 -8.92 -3.88
C ALA A 12 -0.28 -7.46 -3.40
N ASP A 13 -0.35 -7.23 -2.10
CA ASP A 13 -0.17 -5.92 -1.48
C ASP A 13 1.21 -5.35 -1.81
N ALA A 14 2.27 -6.16 -1.65
CA ALA A 14 3.63 -5.75 -1.97
C ALA A 14 3.77 -5.34 -3.44
N SER A 15 3.13 -6.09 -4.35
CA SER A 15 3.13 -5.79 -5.78
C SER A 15 2.42 -4.47 -6.09
N LEU A 16 1.30 -4.19 -5.42
CA LEU A 16 0.56 -2.93 -5.58
C LEU A 16 1.34 -1.73 -5.04
N VAL A 17 2.02 -1.88 -3.89
CA VAL A 17 2.90 -0.84 -3.33
C VAL A 17 4.06 -0.55 -4.28
N ALA A 18 4.73 -1.59 -4.79
CA ALA A 18 5.84 -1.44 -5.72
C ALA A 18 5.41 -0.80 -7.05
N LEU A 19 4.22 -1.17 -7.55
CA LEU A 19 3.65 -0.56 -8.76
C LEU A 19 3.31 0.91 -8.54
N ALA A 20 2.69 1.25 -7.40
CA ALA A 20 2.36 2.62 -7.05
C ALA A 20 3.62 3.50 -6.94
N GLU A 21 4.70 2.98 -6.35
CA GLU A 21 6.00 3.67 -6.31
C GLU A 21 6.58 3.89 -7.71
N ARG A 22 6.58 2.85 -8.56
CA ARG A 22 7.10 2.93 -9.94
C ARG A 22 6.33 3.93 -10.80
N LEU A 23 5.01 4.03 -10.61
CA LEU A 23 4.12 4.87 -11.40
C LEU A 23 3.80 6.23 -10.76
N SER A 24 4.36 6.52 -9.59
CA SER A 24 4.05 7.73 -8.81
C SER A 24 2.54 7.89 -8.52
N LEU A 25 1.84 6.79 -8.26
CA LEU A 25 0.41 6.77 -7.93
C LEU A 25 0.22 6.85 -6.42
N THR A 26 -0.74 7.66 -5.98
CA THR A 26 -1.08 7.83 -4.55
C THR A 26 -2.49 7.39 -4.19
N LYS A 27 -3.31 7.05 -5.18
CA LYS A 27 -4.69 6.59 -4.98
C LYS A 27 -4.77 5.09 -5.17
N ILE A 28 -5.57 4.43 -4.33
CA ILE A 28 -5.84 3.00 -4.46
C ILE A 28 -7.32 2.71 -4.24
N PHE A 29 -7.88 1.88 -5.11
CA PHE A 29 -9.21 1.33 -4.91
C PHE A 29 -9.09 -0.05 -4.26
N THR A 30 -9.63 -0.20 -3.05
CA THR A 30 -9.59 -1.46 -2.31
C THR A 30 -10.73 -1.53 -1.30
N VAL A 31 -11.18 -2.75 -1.01
CA VAL A 31 -12.07 -3.05 0.12
C VAL A 31 -11.29 -3.28 1.42
N ASP A 32 -10.00 -3.59 1.32
CA ASP A 32 -9.12 -3.77 2.47
C ASP A 32 -8.53 -2.44 2.92
N ARG A 33 -9.39 -1.64 3.55
CA ARG A 33 -9.00 -0.30 4.00
C ARG A 33 -7.99 -0.36 5.13
N ASN A 34 -8.07 -1.38 5.97
CA ASN A 34 -7.24 -1.49 7.17
C ASN A 34 -5.78 -1.72 6.79
N ASP A 35 -5.51 -2.59 5.82
CA ASP A 35 -4.12 -2.88 5.45
C ASP A 35 -3.52 -1.76 4.60
N PHE A 36 -4.24 -1.25 3.60
CA PHE A 36 -3.74 -0.15 2.76
C PHE A 36 -3.61 1.19 3.49
N SER A 37 -4.27 1.37 4.63
CA SER A 37 -4.05 2.54 5.51
C SER A 37 -2.66 2.54 6.18
N THR A 38 -1.99 1.38 6.28
CA THR A 38 -0.67 1.23 6.91
C THR A 38 0.48 1.40 5.91
N TYR A 39 0.26 1.08 4.64
CA TYR A 39 1.29 1.13 3.61
C TYR A 39 1.66 2.56 3.22
N ARG A 40 2.91 2.75 2.78
CA ARG A 40 3.47 4.08 2.45
C ARG A 40 4.29 4.01 1.18
N ILE A 41 3.97 4.87 0.22
CA ILE A 41 4.73 5.10 -1.02
C ILE A 41 5.96 5.94 -0.69
N GLY A 42 7.15 5.52 -1.17
CA GLY A 42 8.37 6.31 -1.04
C GLY A 42 8.77 6.60 0.41
N ARG A 43 8.34 5.74 1.34
CA ARG A 43 8.53 5.80 2.81
C ARG A 43 7.70 6.82 3.60
N LYS A 44 6.98 7.76 2.96
CA LYS A 44 6.26 8.81 3.71
C LYS A 44 4.81 9.01 3.29
N THR A 45 4.47 8.75 2.04
CA THR A 45 3.16 9.13 1.50
C THR A 45 2.14 8.01 1.74
N PRO A 46 1.07 8.24 2.52
CA PRO A 46 -0.02 7.27 2.64
C PRO A 46 -0.80 7.17 1.34
N PHE A 47 -1.43 6.02 1.12
CA PHE A 47 -2.43 5.91 0.07
C PHE A 47 -3.68 6.74 0.40
N THR A 48 -4.24 7.36 -0.63
CA THR A 48 -5.61 7.85 -0.62
C THR A 48 -6.52 6.71 -1.06
N ILE A 49 -7.27 6.15 -0.13
CA ILE A 49 -8.19 5.04 -0.40
C ILE A 49 -9.46 5.60 -1.03
N ILE A 50 -9.81 5.09 -2.21
CA ILE A 50 -11.05 5.40 -2.91
C ILE A 50 -11.91 4.13 -2.99
N GLY A 51 -13.23 4.26 -2.88
CA GLY A 51 -14.13 3.10 -2.82
C GLY A 51 -14.75 2.89 -1.43
N PRO A 52 -15.63 1.87 -1.32
CA PRO A 52 -16.41 1.59 -0.11
C PRO A 52 -15.53 1.24 1.11
#